data_AF-A0A1M3NCI3-F1
#
_entry.id   AF-A0A1M3NCI3-F1
#
_cell.length_a   1.000
_cell.length_b   1.000
_cell.length_c   1.000
_cell.angle_alpha   90.00
_cell.angle_beta   90.00
_cell.angle_gamma   90.00
#
_symmetry.space_group_name_H-M   'P 1'
#
loop_
_entity.id
_entity.type
_entity.pdbx_description
1 polymer ?
#
loop_
_entity_poly.entity_id
_entity_poly.type
_entity_poly.pdbx_seq_one_letter_code
_entity_poly.pdbx_strand_id
1 'polypeptide(L)'
;MEATEGYPTAHVSSETGTQAQDAHMHADAPSGNQGVSASGPAKAERSKAEPAAPAPAAKASRRGSRYVPAELRREVFARDGERCTYVGPDGDRCPARGYLELDHIPPKAFGGTETAANLRVRCRAHNALYAEQVFGRVHVAGRMDLRHRKYAAPRPTSFETAARGLLAMGFRETEARRALETLATKHDIEAAPVETVLREALLVLT
;
A
#
# COMPACT_ATOMS: atom_id res chain seq x y z
N MET A 1 -5.15 -49.10 19.68
CA MET A 1 -3.93 -48.56 19.07
C MET A 1 -4.37 -47.28 18.38
N GLU A 2 -4.66 -46.25 19.19
CA GLU A 2 -3.75 -45.11 19.47
C GLU A 2 -3.78 -44.10 18.31
N ALA A 3 -3.89 -42.79 18.48
CA ALA A 3 -4.07 -41.93 19.64
C ALA A 3 -4.69 -40.60 19.14
N THR A 4 -5.25 -39.88 20.09
CA THR A 4 -5.87 -38.56 20.06
C THR A 4 -4.91 -37.43 19.66
N GLU A 5 -5.41 -36.36 19.04
CA GLU A 5 -5.07 -34.99 19.44
C GLU A 5 -6.10 -33.97 18.92
N GLY A 6 -6.84 -33.40 19.87
CA GLY A 6 -7.85 -32.38 19.66
C GLY A 6 -7.24 -30.97 19.64
N TYR A 7 -7.83 -30.10 18.84
CA TYR A 7 -7.49 -28.68 18.77
C TYR A 7 -8.25 -27.91 19.87
N PRO A 8 -7.60 -27.11 20.74
CA PRO A 8 -8.31 -26.40 21.79
C PRO A 8 -9.03 -25.15 21.25
N THR A 9 -10.34 -25.11 21.46
CA THR A 9 -11.21 -23.94 21.30
C THR A 9 -11.12 -23.07 22.55
N ALA A 10 -10.57 -21.86 22.42
CA ALA A 10 -10.54 -20.89 23.51
C ALA A 10 -11.93 -20.24 23.67
N HIS A 11 -12.64 -20.62 24.74
CA HIS A 11 -13.81 -19.91 25.24
C HIS A 11 -13.36 -18.72 26.10
N VAL A 12 -13.86 -17.52 25.78
CA VAL A 12 -13.73 -16.33 26.62
C VAL A 12 -14.94 -16.30 27.55
N SER A 13 -14.71 -16.53 28.84
CA SER A 13 -15.68 -16.26 29.90
C SER A 13 -15.45 -14.85 30.43
N SER A 14 -16.48 -14.01 30.29
CA SER A 14 -16.58 -12.69 30.90
C SER A 14 -17.26 -12.85 32.26
N GLU A 15 -16.59 -12.49 33.35
CA GLU A 15 -17.21 -12.35 34.67
C GLU A 15 -17.19 -10.88 35.09
N THR A 16 -18.37 -10.44 35.50
CA THR A 16 -18.75 -9.12 36.00
C THR A 16 -18.75 -9.09 37.53
N GLY A 17 -18.43 -7.92 38.10
CA GLY A 17 -18.79 -7.51 39.47
C GLY A 17 -17.59 -7.19 40.36
N THR A 18 -17.61 -6.31 41.36
CA THR A 18 -18.56 -5.29 41.84
C THR A 18 -17.73 -4.37 42.76
N GLN A 19 -18.26 -3.17 43.00
CA GLN A 19 -17.73 -1.97 43.65
C GLN A 19 -17.70 -1.98 45.20
N ALA A 20 -16.75 -1.25 45.82
CA ALA A 20 -16.84 -0.48 47.10
C ALA A 20 -15.44 0.13 47.41
N GLN A 21 -15.19 1.46 47.42
CA GLN A 21 -15.51 2.55 48.38
C GLN A 21 -14.90 2.38 49.78
N ASP A 22 -13.98 3.28 50.20
CA ASP A 22 -14.16 4.24 51.31
C ASP A 22 -12.90 5.07 51.68
N ALA A 23 -13.17 6.15 52.40
CA ALA A 23 -12.48 7.45 52.50
C ALA A 23 -11.29 7.57 53.49
N HIS A 24 -10.42 8.60 53.30
CA HIS A 24 -10.37 9.80 54.19
C HIS A 24 -9.20 10.76 53.87
N MET A 25 -9.51 12.06 54.03
CA MET A 25 -8.60 13.23 54.01
C MET A 25 -7.68 13.28 55.24
N HIS A 26 -6.52 13.94 55.14
CA HIS A 26 -6.09 15.07 55.98
C HIS A 26 -4.71 15.61 55.53
N ALA A 27 -4.59 16.94 55.55
CA ALA A 27 -3.39 17.72 55.22
C ALA A 27 -2.40 17.75 56.38
N ASP A 28 -1.11 17.99 56.09
CA ASP A 28 -0.28 18.93 56.86
C ASP A 28 1.08 19.19 56.16
N ALA A 29 1.48 20.47 56.20
CA ALA A 29 2.79 20.96 55.80
C ALA A 29 3.60 21.33 57.06
N PRO A 30 4.93 21.35 56.98
CA PRO A 30 5.69 22.53 57.42
C PRO A 30 6.75 22.94 56.37
N SER A 31 6.88 24.22 56.02
CA SER A 31 7.57 25.30 56.74
C SER A 31 9.11 25.33 56.55
N GLY A 32 9.55 26.19 55.61
CA GLY A 32 10.50 27.31 55.84
C GLY A 32 12.01 27.07 56.05
N ASN A 33 12.84 27.55 55.11
CA ASN A 33 13.71 28.75 55.19
C ASN A 33 14.35 28.98 53.79
N GLN A 34 14.32 30.15 53.14
CA GLN A 34 14.89 31.49 53.35
C GLN A 34 16.40 31.63 53.05
N GLY A 35 16.72 32.58 52.15
CA GLY A 35 18.07 33.13 51.93
C GLY A 35 18.35 33.58 50.49
N VAL A 36 17.60 34.53 49.93
CA VAL A 36 17.98 35.95 49.66
C VAL A 36 19.21 36.19 48.76
N SER A 37 19.01 36.88 47.62
CA SER A 37 19.61 38.20 47.34
C SER A 37 19.14 38.81 46.00
N ALA A 38 18.32 39.84 46.18
CA ALA A 38 18.01 41.05 45.42
C ALA A 38 18.72 41.44 44.08
N SER A 39 17.85 41.83 43.13
CA SER A 39 17.78 43.13 42.41
C SER A 39 18.61 43.43 41.15
N GLY A 40 17.89 43.78 40.07
CA GLY A 40 18.37 44.29 38.75
C GLY A 40 18.77 45.79 38.75
N PRO A 41 18.75 46.54 37.61
CA PRO A 41 17.73 46.50 36.55
C PRO A 41 18.19 46.66 35.05
N ALA A 42 17.27 46.27 34.16
CA ALA A 42 16.91 46.79 32.82
C ALA A 42 17.94 47.44 31.88
N LYS A 43 18.02 46.91 30.64
CA LYS A 43 17.69 47.66 29.40
C LYS A 43 17.15 46.73 28.30
N ALA A 44 16.14 47.23 27.62
CA ALA A 44 15.43 46.60 26.52
C ALA A 44 16.14 46.83 25.18
N GLU A 45 16.17 45.82 24.32
CA GLU A 45 16.21 46.02 22.86
C GLU A 45 15.23 45.07 22.18
N ARG A 46 14.33 45.65 21.39
CA ARG A 46 13.37 44.98 20.52
C ARG A 46 14.12 44.48 19.29
N SER A 47 13.92 43.22 18.95
CA SER A 47 14.18 42.72 17.61
C SER A 47 12.89 42.11 17.08
N LYS A 48 12.32 42.75 16.06
CA LYS A 48 11.20 42.24 15.26
C LYS A 48 11.61 40.87 14.69
N ALA A 49 10.91 39.81 15.08
CA ALA A 49 10.87 38.58 14.30
C ALA A 49 9.64 38.63 13.39
N GLU A 50 9.85 38.50 12.09
CA GLU A 50 8.81 38.30 11.09
C GLU A 50 7.96 37.06 11.45
N PRO A 51 6.63 37.07 11.17
CA PRO A 51 5.80 35.91 11.43
C PRO A 51 6.19 34.80 10.46
N ALA A 52 6.79 33.74 10.99
CA ALA A 52 7.00 32.50 10.26
C ALA A 52 5.65 32.01 9.71
N ALA A 53 5.61 31.80 8.39
CA ALA A 53 4.47 31.21 7.70
C ALA A 53 4.04 29.91 8.39
N PRO A 54 2.73 29.61 8.46
CA PRO A 54 2.25 28.41 9.14
C PRO A 54 2.85 27.17 8.45
N ALA A 55 3.53 26.33 9.23
CA ALA A 55 3.96 25.02 8.79
C ALA A 55 2.76 24.31 8.12
N PRO A 56 2.95 23.65 6.97
CA PRO A 56 1.84 22.99 6.29
C PRO A 56 1.25 21.98 7.25
N ALA A 57 -0.01 22.18 7.64
CA ALA A 57 -0.74 21.30 8.51
C ALA A 57 -0.48 19.86 8.07
N ALA A 58 0.14 19.06 8.94
CA ALA A 58 0.31 17.64 8.73
C ALA A 58 -1.04 17.12 8.26
N LYS A 59 -1.12 16.66 7.01
CA LYS A 59 -2.38 16.27 6.37
C LYS A 59 -2.97 15.14 7.20
N ALA A 60 -3.82 15.49 8.17
CA ALA A 60 -4.51 14.54 9.01
C ALA A 60 -5.25 13.60 8.06
N SER A 61 -4.95 12.31 8.15
CA SER A 61 -5.56 11.31 7.28
C SER A 61 -7.07 11.41 7.43
N ARG A 62 -7.78 11.80 6.37
CA ARG A 62 -9.26 11.79 6.34
C ARG A 62 -9.73 10.41 6.80
N ARG A 63 -10.79 10.33 7.63
CA ARG A 63 -11.38 9.06 8.08
C ARG A 63 -11.63 8.15 6.86
N GLY A 64 -11.04 6.95 6.86
CA GLY A 64 -11.13 5.99 5.75
C GLY A 64 -10.01 6.08 4.69
N SER A 65 -9.14 7.09 4.72
CA SER A 65 -7.99 7.20 3.82
C SER A 65 -6.96 6.11 4.12
N ARG A 66 -6.43 5.42 3.10
CA ARG A 66 -5.27 4.48 3.19
C ARG A 66 -3.91 5.19 3.08
N TYR A 67 -3.92 6.52 3.15
CA TYR A 67 -2.71 7.31 3.02
C TYR A 67 -1.89 7.25 4.30
N VAL A 68 -0.64 6.77 4.18
CA VAL A 68 0.38 6.86 5.23
C VAL A 68 1.20 8.13 5.00
N PRO A 69 1.25 9.08 5.95
CA PRO A 69 2.08 10.28 5.83
C PRO A 69 3.57 9.97 5.65
N ALA A 70 4.30 10.83 4.95
CA ALA A 70 5.72 10.64 4.67
C ALA A 70 6.58 10.54 5.93
N GLU A 71 6.30 11.35 6.96
CA GLU A 71 7.02 11.28 8.24
C GLU A 71 6.81 9.95 8.94
N LEU A 72 5.57 9.44 8.95
CA LEU A 72 5.27 8.13 9.51
C LEU A 72 5.97 6.99 8.75
N ARG A 73 6.06 7.11 7.42
CA ARG A 73 6.84 6.17 6.61
C ARG A 73 8.33 6.21 6.98
N ARG A 74 8.92 7.39 7.13
CA ARG A 74 10.34 7.54 7.52
C ARG A 74 10.59 6.95 8.90
N GLU A 75 9.72 7.24 9.86
CA GLU A 75 9.79 6.70 11.22
C GLU A 75 9.82 5.17 11.22
N VAL A 76 8.87 4.53 10.53
CA VAL A 76 8.77 3.06 10.46
C VAL A 76 9.97 2.45 9.75
N PHE A 77 10.44 3.06 8.65
CA PHE A 77 11.62 2.59 7.94
C PHE A 77 12.92 2.69 8.77
N ALA A 78 13.09 3.81 9.49
CA ALA A 78 14.24 4.00 10.37
C ALA A 78 14.21 3.00 11.54
N ARG A 79 13.05 2.85 12.21
CA ARG A 79 12.86 1.86 13.29
C ARG A 79 13.19 0.45 12.83
N ASP A 80 12.76 0.09 11.62
CA ASP A 80 12.96 -1.26 11.08
C ASP A 80 14.34 -1.41 10.40
N GLY A 81 15.20 -0.38 10.41
CA GLY A 81 16.57 -0.44 9.86
C GLY A 81 16.62 -0.69 8.36
N GLU A 82 15.63 -0.19 7.62
CA GLU A 82 15.50 -0.31 6.16
C GLU A 82 15.67 -1.76 5.67
N ARG A 83 15.06 -2.69 6.40
CA ARG A 83 15.15 -4.12 6.15
C ARG A 83 13.83 -4.79 6.46
N CYS A 84 13.48 -5.82 5.69
CA CYS A 84 12.31 -6.64 5.96
C CYS A 84 12.31 -7.16 7.42
N THR A 85 11.20 -6.98 8.14
CA THR A 85 11.02 -7.41 9.53
C THR A 85 10.55 -8.86 9.68
N TYR A 86 10.36 -9.58 8.57
CA TYR A 86 10.01 -11.00 8.64
C TYR A 86 11.15 -11.80 9.25
N VAL A 87 10.78 -12.69 10.18
CA VAL A 87 11.65 -13.70 10.78
C VAL A 87 11.14 -15.05 10.32
N GLY A 88 12.02 -15.85 9.74
CA GLY A 88 11.70 -17.19 9.27
C GLY A 88 11.52 -18.20 10.40
N PRO A 89 11.09 -19.43 10.08
CA PRO A 89 10.98 -20.52 11.06
C PRO A 89 12.28 -20.81 11.80
N ASP A 90 13.43 -20.60 11.13
CA ASP A 90 14.77 -20.82 11.68
C ASP A 90 15.23 -19.67 12.61
N GLY A 91 14.40 -18.63 12.81
CA GLY A 91 14.74 -17.46 13.62
C GLY A 91 15.52 -16.38 12.87
N ASP A 92 15.90 -16.64 11.62
CA ASP A 92 16.63 -15.67 10.81
C ASP A 92 15.73 -14.59 10.22
N ARG A 93 16.16 -13.34 10.39
CA ARG A 93 15.49 -12.19 9.78
C ARG A 93 15.81 -12.15 8.28
N CYS A 94 14.80 -11.89 7.45
CA CYS A 94 14.97 -11.74 6.02
C CYS A 94 16.04 -10.66 5.69
N PRO A 95 17.07 -10.96 4.86
CA PRO A 95 18.16 -10.02 4.57
C PRO A 95 17.77 -8.93 3.55
N ALA A 96 16.57 -8.97 2.98
CA ALA A 96 16.14 -8.05 1.93
C ALA A 96 16.10 -6.59 2.43
N ARG A 97 16.82 -5.72 1.72
CA ARG A 97 16.85 -4.26 1.90
C ARG A 97 16.24 -3.49 0.72
N GLY A 98 15.94 -4.18 -0.38
CA GLY A 98 15.31 -3.63 -1.58
C GLY A 98 13.83 -4.03 -1.71
N TYR A 99 13.09 -3.30 -2.54
CA TYR A 99 11.67 -3.56 -2.83
C TYR A 99 10.83 -3.70 -1.55
N LEU A 100 11.04 -2.74 -0.64
CA LEU A 100 10.41 -2.68 0.66
C LEU A 100 9.08 -1.90 0.61
N GLU A 101 8.09 -2.46 1.30
CA GLU A 101 6.72 -1.99 1.39
C GLU A 101 6.35 -1.79 2.86
N LEU A 102 5.46 -0.84 3.13
CA LEU A 102 4.79 -0.74 4.42
C LEU A 102 3.63 -1.70 4.42
N ASP A 103 3.58 -2.53 5.46
CA ASP A 103 2.53 -3.51 5.69
C ASP A 103 1.89 -3.25 7.05
N HIS A 104 0.58 -3.50 7.15
CA HIS A 104 -0.19 -3.34 8.38
C HIS A 104 -0.21 -4.67 9.15
N ILE A 105 0.08 -4.66 10.45
CA ILE A 105 0.15 -5.88 11.27
C ILE A 105 -1.23 -6.49 11.54
N PRO A 106 -2.20 -5.75 12.09
CA PRO A 106 -3.59 -5.92 11.64
C PRO A 106 -3.87 -5.21 10.32
N PRO A 107 -4.31 -5.90 9.26
CA PRO A 107 -4.62 -5.25 8.00
C PRO A 107 -5.76 -4.26 8.15
N LYS A 108 -5.77 -3.23 7.31
CA LYS A 108 -6.84 -2.23 7.30
C LYS A 108 -8.24 -2.84 7.13
N ALA A 109 -8.37 -3.92 6.37
CA ALA A 109 -9.63 -4.64 6.18
C ALA A 109 -10.21 -5.21 7.49
N PHE A 110 -9.36 -5.40 8.51
CA PHE A 110 -9.72 -5.84 9.86
C PHE A 110 -9.60 -4.71 10.89
N GLY A 111 -9.73 -3.44 10.45
CA GLY A 111 -9.71 -2.28 11.35
C GLY A 111 -8.31 -1.76 11.70
N GLY A 112 -7.26 -2.24 11.02
CA GLY A 112 -5.89 -1.74 11.18
C GLY A 112 -5.77 -0.22 11.06
N THR A 113 -5.05 0.41 12.00
CA THR A 113 -4.83 1.86 12.05
C THR A 113 -3.58 2.28 11.26
N GLU A 114 -3.53 3.53 10.83
CA GLU A 114 -2.36 4.13 10.17
C GLU A 114 -1.39 4.70 11.22
N THR A 115 -0.87 3.85 12.11
CA THR A 115 0.03 4.24 13.20
C THR A 115 1.37 3.53 13.09
N ALA A 116 2.43 4.10 13.65
CA ALA A 116 3.76 3.51 13.59
C ALA A 116 3.78 2.11 14.20
N ALA A 117 3.06 1.92 15.31
CA ALA A 117 2.92 0.65 16.00
C ALA A 117 2.24 -0.43 15.14
N ASN A 118 1.31 -0.07 14.25
CA ASN A 118 0.63 -1.01 13.37
C ASN A 118 1.32 -1.22 12.02
N LEU A 119 2.28 -0.37 11.66
CA LEU A 119 3.00 -0.46 10.40
C LEU A 119 4.34 -1.18 10.60
N ARG A 120 4.73 -1.98 9.61
CA ARG A 120 6.03 -2.66 9.56
C ARG A 120 6.59 -2.66 8.14
N VAL A 121 7.91 -2.77 8.02
CA VAL A 121 8.60 -2.93 6.75
C VAL A 121 8.64 -4.40 6.34
N ARG A 122 8.17 -4.71 5.13
CA ARG A 122 8.26 -6.04 4.51
C ARG A 122 8.80 -5.93 3.09
N CYS A 123 9.56 -6.92 2.62
CA CYS A 123 9.82 -7.02 1.19
C CYS A 123 8.55 -7.51 0.48
N ARG A 124 8.43 -7.25 -0.84
CA ARG A 124 7.28 -7.67 -1.64
C ARG A 124 6.88 -9.14 -1.45
N ALA A 125 7.86 -10.05 -1.37
CA ALA A 125 7.60 -11.48 -1.19
C ALA A 125 6.96 -11.80 0.17
N HIS A 126 7.50 -11.26 1.26
CA HIS A 126 6.96 -11.49 2.59
C HIS A 126 5.66 -10.70 2.86
N ASN A 127 5.44 -9.59 2.17
CA ASN A 127 4.16 -8.91 2.19
C ASN A 127 3.08 -9.76 1.49
N ALA A 128 3.40 -10.33 0.32
CA ALA A 128 2.50 -11.27 -0.38
C ALA A 128 2.20 -12.52 0.46
N LEU A 129 3.23 -13.12 1.09
CA LEU A 129 3.04 -14.26 1.99
C LEU A 129 2.07 -13.92 3.13
N TYR A 130 2.26 -12.77 3.78
CA TYR A 130 1.36 -12.34 4.86
C TYR A 130 -0.07 -12.10 4.35
N ALA A 131 -0.24 -11.49 3.18
CA ALA A 131 -1.55 -11.33 2.57
C ALA A 131 -2.25 -12.67 2.30
N GLU A 132 -1.52 -13.68 1.82
CA GLU A 132 -2.06 -15.03 1.61
C GLU A 132 -2.46 -15.71 2.92
N GLN A 133 -1.65 -15.55 3.98
CA GLN A 133 -1.93 -16.10 5.31
C GLN A 133 -3.21 -15.51 5.91
N VAL A 134 -3.46 -14.21 5.70
CA VAL A 134 -4.55 -13.50 6.35
C VAL A 134 -5.85 -13.50 5.53
N PHE A 135 -5.76 -13.36 4.22
CA PHE A 135 -6.94 -13.27 3.35
C PHE A 135 -7.24 -14.57 2.60
N GLY A 136 -6.32 -15.53 2.61
CA GLY A 136 -6.40 -16.76 1.85
C GLY A 136 -5.86 -16.61 0.42
N ARG A 137 -5.10 -17.61 -0.03
CA ARG A 137 -4.42 -17.63 -1.33
C ARG A 137 -5.35 -17.41 -2.52
N VAL A 138 -6.50 -18.09 -2.52
CA VAL A 138 -7.51 -17.98 -3.60
C VAL A 138 -8.06 -16.57 -3.70
N HIS A 139 -8.34 -15.93 -2.55
CA HIS A 139 -8.84 -14.56 -2.51
C HIS A 139 -7.80 -13.59 -3.10
N VAL A 140 -6.55 -13.68 -2.62
CA VAL A 140 -5.46 -12.82 -3.10
C VAL A 140 -5.23 -12.97 -4.60
N ALA A 141 -5.15 -14.20 -5.10
CA ALA A 141 -5.02 -14.48 -6.53
C ALA A 141 -6.17 -13.87 -7.34
N GLY A 142 -7.43 -14.06 -6.91
CA GLY A 142 -8.58 -13.47 -7.58
C GLY A 142 -8.55 -11.93 -7.61
N ARG A 143 -8.08 -11.29 -6.53
CA ARG A 143 -7.90 -9.82 -6.49
C ARG A 143 -6.79 -9.35 -7.43
N MET A 144 -5.71 -10.12 -7.54
CA MET A 144 -4.63 -9.84 -8.50
C MET A 144 -5.12 -9.95 -9.94
N ASP A 145 -5.87 -11.01 -10.27
CA ASP A 145 -6.44 -11.23 -11.60
C ASP A 145 -7.41 -10.12 -12.00
N LEU A 146 -8.30 -9.73 -11.10
CA LEU A 146 -9.22 -8.62 -11.34
C LEU A 146 -8.47 -7.31 -11.61
N ARG A 147 -7.40 -7.04 -10.85
CA ARG A 147 -6.56 -5.86 -11.08
C ARG A 147 -5.85 -5.95 -12.42
N HIS A 148 -5.26 -7.11 -12.75
CA HIS A 148 -4.60 -7.33 -14.03
C HIS A 148 -5.57 -7.12 -15.19
N ARG A 149 -6.78 -7.66 -15.14
CA ARG A 149 -7.82 -7.45 -16.16
C ARG A 149 -8.27 -5.99 -16.27
N LYS A 150 -8.46 -5.32 -15.13
CA LYS A 150 -8.90 -3.90 -15.09
C LYS A 150 -7.89 -2.97 -15.74
N TYR A 151 -6.60 -3.24 -15.59
CA TYR A 151 -5.52 -2.41 -16.12
C TYR A 151 -4.78 -3.06 -17.30
N ALA A 152 -5.26 -4.20 -17.80
CA ALA A 152 -4.71 -4.81 -19.00
C ALA A 152 -4.95 -3.85 -20.17
N ALA A 153 -3.91 -3.62 -20.97
CA ALA A 153 -4.10 -2.95 -22.24
C ALA A 153 -5.14 -3.76 -23.05
N PRO A 154 -6.08 -3.10 -23.73
CA PRO A 154 -6.96 -3.80 -24.65
C PRO A 154 -6.10 -4.56 -25.66
N ARG A 155 -6.50 -5.80 -25.97
CA ARG A 155 -5.83 -6.55 -27.03
C ARG A 155 -6.05 -5.78 -28.34
N PRO A 156 -5.00 -5.49 -29.11
CA PRO A 156 -5.18 -4.86 -30.41
C PRO A 156 -6.07 -5.74 -31.27
N THR A 157 -6.92 -5.12 -32.09
CA THR A 157 -7.76 -5.86 -33.04
C THR A 157 -6.88 -6.58 -34.08
N SER A 158 -7.45 -7.56 -34.78
CA SER A 158 -6.73 -8.22 -35.87
C SER A 158 -6.23 -7.23 -36.92
N PHE A 159 -7.01 -6.17 -37.18
CA PHE A 159 -6.66 -5.07 -38.09
C PHE A 159 -5.53 -4.19 -37.56
N GLU A 160 -5.54 -3.80 -36.29
CA GLU A 160 -4.44 -3.03 -35.69
C GLU A 160 -3.13 -3.82 -35.72
N THR A 161 -3.20 -5.12 -35.44
CA THR A 161 -2.04 -6.00 -35.49
C THR A 161 -1.54 -6.17 -36.93
N ALA A 162 -2.46 -6.35 -37.88
CA ALA A 162 -2.13 -6.42 -39.31
C ALA A 162 -1.50 -5.12 -39.82
N ALA A 163 -2.03 -3.95 -39.42
CA ALA A 163 -1.47 -2.65 -39.77
C ALA A 163 -0.01 -2.53 -39.31
N ARG A 164 0.28 -2.88 -38.06
CA ARG A 164 1.66 -2.89 -37.53
C ARG A 164 2.55 -3.86 -38.31
N GLY A 165 2.03 -5.02 -38.69
CA GLY A 165 2.74 -6.00 -39.51
C GLY A 165 3.10 -5.47 -40.90
N LEU A 166 2.15 -4.84 -41.60
CA LEU A 166 2.36 -4.24 -42.92
C LEU A 166 3.42 -3.13 -42.88
N LEU A 167 3.35 -2.25 -41.88
CA LEU A 167 4.36 -1.21 -41.67
C LEU A 167 5.76 -1.81 -41.43
N ALA A 168 5.84 -2.86 -40.62
CA ALA A 168 7.10 -3.56 -40.34
C ALA A 168 7.68 -4.26 -41.58
N MET A 169 6.83 -4.67 -42.54
CA MET A 169 7.24 -5.22 -43.84
C MET A 169 7.64 -4.15 -44.86
N GLY A 170 7.48 -2.86 -44.53
CA GLY A 170 7.94 -1.74 -45.35
C GLY A 170 6.86 -1.08 -46.23
N PHE A 171 5.59 -1.49 -46.11
CA PHE A 171 4.49 -0.79 -46.78
C PHE A 171 4.28 0.59 -46.15
N ARG A 172 3.88 1.58 -46.96
CA ARG A 172 3.58 2.92 -46.44
C ARG A 172 2.30 2.90 -45.62
N GLU A 173 2.22 3.78 -44.63
CA GLU A 173 1.03 3.90 -43.76
C GLU A 173 -0.26 4.13 -44.55
N THR A 174 -0.19 4.95 -45.61
CA THR A 174 -1.32 5.21 -46.50
C THR A 174 -1.78 3.97 -47.26
N GLU A 175 -0.84 3.12 -47.69
CA GLU A 175 -1.12 1.88 -48.42
C GLU A 175 -1.74 0.84 -47.48
N ALA A 176 -1.11 0.61 -46.33
CA ALA A 176 -1.60 -0.32 -45.31
C ALA A 176 -3.01 0.07 -44.82
N ARG A 177 -3.24 1.37 -44.57
CA ARG A 177 -4.54 1.88 -44.17
C ARG A 177 -5.61 1.63 -45.23
N ARG A 178 -5.33 1.96 -46.49
CA ARG A 178 -6.28 1.76 -47.60
C ARG A 178 -6.64 0.29 -47.80
N ALA A 179 -5.63 -0.60 -47.72
CA ALA A 179 -5.86 -2.04 -47.84
C ALA A 179 -6.78 -2.55 -46.73
N LEU A 180 -6.53 -2.13 -45.49
CA LEU A 180 -7.34 -2.53 -44.35
C LEU A 180 -8.75 -1.92 -44.36
N GLU A 181 -8.92 -0.67 -44.80
CA GLU A 181 -10.24 -0.05 -45.00
C GLU A 181 -11.07 -0.80 -46.05
N THR A 182 -10.41 -1.31 -47.11
CA THR A 182 -11.06 -2.13 -48.14
C THR A 182 -11.51 -3.49 -47.58
N LEU A 183 -10.75 -4.06 -46.64
CA LEU A 183 -11.14 -5.31 -45.98
C LEU A 183 -12.23 -5.12 -44.93
N ALA A 184 -12.27 -3.95 -44.28
CA ALA A 184 -13.29 -3.64 -43.28
C ALA A 184 -14.72 -3.63 -43.85
N THR A 185 -14.89 -3.50 -45.17
CA THR A 185 -16.21 -3.62 -45.82
C THR A 185 -16.67 -5.06 -46.02
N LYS A 186 -15.80 -6.06 -45.78
CA LYS A 186 -16.12 -7.48 -45.91
C LYS A 186 -16.46 -8.06 -44.54
N HIS A 187 -17.73 -8.41 -44.31
CA HIS A 187 -18.19 -8.95 -43.04
C HIS A 187 -17.45 -10.22 -42.59
N ASP A 188 -16.98 -11.05 -43.52
CA ASP A 188 -16.22 -12.27 -43.20
C ASP A 188 -14.79 -11.99 -42.68
N ILE A 189 -14.28 -10.77 -42.87
CA ILE A 189 -12.90 -10.38 -42.50
C ILE A 189 -12.86 -9.60 -41.18
N GLU A 190 -13.96 -8.96 -40.78
CA GLU A 190 -14.03 -8.11 -39.58
C GLU A 190 -13.65 -8.86 -38.29
N ALA A 191 -14.08 -10.12 -38.15
CA ALA A 191 -13.78 -10.99 -37.02
C ALA A 191 -12.66 -12.02 -37.32
N ALA A 192 -11.98 -11.91 -38.46
CA ALA A 192 -10.98 -12.88 -38.89
C ALA A 192 -9.70 -12.81 -38.03
N PRO A 193 -8.97 -13.92 -37.87
CA PRO A 193 -7.68 -13.90 -37.18
C PRO A 193 -6.65 -13.06 -37.94
N VAL A 194 -5.63 -12.58 -37.23
CA VAL A 194 -4.60 -11.65 -37.75
C VAL A 194 -3.98 -12.17 -39.04
N GLU A 195 -3.72 -13.48 -39.11
CA GLU A 195 -3.10 -14.15 -40.25
C GLU A 195 -3.94 -14.03 -41.53
N THR A 196 -5.27 -14.14 -41.39
CA THR A 196 -6.20 -13.98 -42.50
C THR A 196 -6.26 -12.53 -42.96
N VAL A 197 -6.36 -11.58 -42.02
CA VAL A 197 -6.38 -10.14 -42.34
C VAL A 197 -5.09 -9.72 -43.04
N LEU A 198 -3.93 -10.19 -42.55
CA LEU A 198 -2.63 -9.91 -43.17
C LEU A 198 -2.54 -10.50 -44.59
N ARG A 199 -2.94 -11.76 -44.78
CA ARG A 199 -2.93 -12.41 -46.10
C ARG A 199 -3.76 -11.63 -47.10
N GLU A 200 -5.00 -11.31 -46.74
CA GLU A 200 -5.91 -10.57 -47.60
C GLU A 200 -5.41 -9.15 -47.87
N ALA A 201 -4.79 -8.49 -46.89
CA ALA A 201 -4.26 -7.15 -47.07
C ALA A 201 -3.07 -7.14 -48.04
N LEU A 202 -2.21 -8.16 -47.97
CA LEU A 202 -1.12 -8.33 -48.92
C LEU A 202 -1.63 -8.55 -50.34
N LEU A 203 -2.70 -9.33 -50.54
CA LEU A 203 -3.34 -9.50 -51.85
C LEU A 203 -3.91 -8.21 -52.44
N VAL A 204 -4.26 -7.22 -51.61
CA VAL A 204 -4.72 -5.90 -52.06
C VAL A 204 -3.54 -4.99 -52.44
N LEU A 205 -2.36 -5.22 -51.87
CA LEU A 205 -1.17 -4.38 -52.00
C LEU A 205 -0.21 -4.81 -53.11
N THR A 206 -0.35 -6.03 -53.63
CA THR A 206 0.45 -6.62 -54.71
C THR A 206 -0.38 -6.77 -55.98
#